data_AF-A0AAU3BRQ3-F1
#
_entry.id   AF-A0AAU3BRQ3-F1
#
_cell.length_a   1.000
_cell.length_b   1.000
_cell.length_c   1.000
_cell.angle_alpha   90.00
_cell.angle_beta   90.00
_cell.angle_gamma   90.00
#
_symmetry.space_group_name_H-M   'P 1'
#
loop_
_entity.id
_entity.type
_entity.pdbx_description
1 polymer ?
#
loop_
_entity_poly.entity_id
_entity_poly.type
_entity_poly.pdbx_seq_one_letter_code
_entity_poly.pdbx_strand_id
1 'polypeptide(L)'
;MTVSKTAVRRLTAAALTTAAITAAIAVPASAADPRPHRSGVEISRVQYDSPGFDDRSNRSLNQEWVEITNTTRHSVNLDGWTLSDEDGHTYTFDHYRLDRRATVRVHTGIGRDTRTDLFQDRRAYVWDNRSDTATLRNDHDRFVDDASWGRHHFRR
;
A
#
# COMPACT_ATOMS: atom_id res chain seq x y z
N MET A 1 79.32 -5.81 -9.76
CA MET A 1 78.88 -7.20 -9.96
C MET A 1 78.71 -7.85 -8.60
N THR A 2 77.48 -8.26 -8.30
CA THR A 2 76.98 -8.59 -6.96
C THR A 2 77.46 -9.97 -6.49
N VAL A 3 77.72 -10.07 -5.19
CA VAL A 3 78.42 -11.14 -4.48
C VAL A 3 77.51 -12.35 -4.19
N SER A 4 78.00 -13.56 -4.47
CA SER A 4 77.40 -14.84 -4.09
C SER A 4 77.46 -15.09 -2.58
N LYS A 5 76.51 -15.89 -2.05
CA LYS A 5 76.76 -17.00 -1.11
C LYS A 5 75.43 -17.61 -0.64
N THR A 6 75.14 -18.82 -1.10
CA THR A 6 74.08 -19.67 -0.56
C THR A 6 74.65 -20.43 0.64
N ALA A 7 73.95 -20.39 1.77
CA ALA A 7 74.25 -21.22 2.94
C ALA A 7 73.02 -22.07 3.27
N VAL A 8 73.22 -23.38 3.45
CA VAL A 8 72.20 -24.33 3.91
C VAL A 8 72.72 -25.04 5.15
N ARG A 9 71.92 -25.05 6.24
CA ARG A 9 71.92 -26.02 7.36
C ARG A 9 70.52 -25.92 8.01
N ARG A 10 69.67 -26.97 7.97
CA ARG A 10 69.49 -28.07 8.96
C ARG A 10 69.10 -27.52 10.36
N LEU A 11 68.03 -27.90 11.09
CA LEU A 11 67.30 -29.17 11.28
C LEU A 11 66.02 -28.96 12.17
N THR A 12 65.13 -29.98 12.18
CA THR A 12 64.25 -30.50 13.28
C THR A 12 63.05 -29.72 13.84
N ALA A 13 61.85 -30.17 13.41
CA ALA A 13 60.77 -30.86 14.13
C ALA A 13 60.16 -30.38 15.48
N ALA A 14 58.82 -30.52 15.50
CA ALA A 14 57.87 -30.84 16.58
C ALA A 14 57.14 -29.71 17.33
N ALA A 15 55.79 -29.67 17.26
CA ALA A 15 54.88 -29.98 18.38
C ALA A 15 53.40 -29.54 18.15
N LEU A 16 52.50 -30.54 18.20
CA LEU A 16 51.20 -30.64 18.89
C LEU A 16 50.10 -29.53 18.84
N THR A 17 48.95 -29.96 18.29
CA THR A 17 47.55 -29.83 18.76
C THR A 17 46.89 -28.45 18.97
N THR A 18 45.79 -28.21 18.24
CA THR A 18 44.44 -27.97 18.82
C THR A 18 43.37 -28.12 17.74
N ALA A 19 42.33 -28.90 18.04
CA ALA A 19 41.13 -29.03 17.23
C ALA A 19 40.28 -27.76 17.34
N ALA A 20 39.88 -27.16 16.22
CA ALA A 20 38.86 -26.12 16.19
C ALA A 20 37.54 -26.75 15.72
N ILE A 21 36.60 -26.94 16.64
CA ILE A 21 35.20 -27.29 16.32
C ILE A 21 34.56 -26.02 15.75
N THR A 22 34.40 -25.94 14.44
CA THR A 22 33.50 -24.94 13.83
C THR A 22 32.06 -25.31 14.17
N ALA A 23 31.53 -24.72 15.23
CA ALA A 23 30.10 -24.70 15.48
C ALA A 23 29.44 -23.74 14.48
N ALA A 24 28.86 -24.28 13.40
CA ALA A 24 27.97 -23.51 12.54
C ALA A 24 26.66 -23.30 13.31
N ILE A 25 26.46 -22.09 13.84
CA ILE A 25 25.14 -21.67 14.34
C ILE A 25 24.17 -21.59 13.16
N ALA A 26 23.32 -22.60 13.00
CA ALA A 26 22.16 -22.50 12.14
C ALA A 26 21.18 -21.53 12.81
N VAL A 27 21.19 -20.26 12.38
CA VAL A 27 20.14 -19.30 12.73
C VAL A 27 18.85 -19.83 12.11
N PRO A 28 17.75 -20.01 12.88
CA PRO A 28 16.46 -20.29 12.26
C PRO A 28 16.08 -19.06 11.43
N ALA A 29 16.16 -19.18 10.11
CA ALA A 29 15.46 -18.28 9.23
C ALA A 29 13.96 -18.56 9.43
N SER A 30 13.32 -17.83 10.35
CA SER A 30 11.88 -17.63 10.24
C SER A 30 11.66 -16.94 8.90
N ALA A 31 11.35 -17.74 7.88
CA ALA A 31 10.72 -17.27 6.67
C ALA A 31 9.37 -16.70 7.11
N ALA A 32 9.36 -15.44 7.55
CA ALA A 32 8.18 -14.63 7.44
C ALA A 32 7.83 -14.68 5.95
N ASP A 33 6.73 -15.35 5.61
CA ASP A 33 6.10 -15.20 4.30
C ASP A 33 6.18 -13.70 3.94
N PRO A 34 6.74 -13.32 2.79
CA PRO A 34 6.45 -12.03 2.22
C PRO A 34 5.00 -12.09 1.77
N ARG A 35 4.06 -12.04 2.73
CA ARG A 35 2.74 -11.55 2.43
C ARG A 35 3.00 -10.15 1.91
N PRO A 36 2.56 -9.79 0.70
CA PRO A 36 2.59 -8.39 0.30
C PRO A 36 2.02 -7.63 1.48
N HIS A 37 2.75 -6.62 1.95
CA HIS A 37 2.27 -5.73 2.99
C HIS A 37 1.04 -5.04 2.41
N ARG A 38 -0.10 -5.71 2.41
CA ARG A 38 -1.39 -5.08 2.18
C ARG A 38 -1.44 -4.04 3.27
N SER A 39 -1.37 -2.79 2.86
CA SER A 39 -1.66 -1.67 3.72
C SER A 39 -2.89 -2.04 4.54
N GLY A 40 -2.85 -1.75 5.83
CA GLY A 40 -3.99 -2.03 6.71
C GLY A 40 -5.26 -1.26 6.35
N VAL A 41 -5.20 -0.44 5.30
CA VAL A 41 -6.28 0.33 4.71
C VAL A 41 -6.37 -0.09 3.25
N GLU A 42 -7.59 -0.37 2.78
CA GLU A 42 -7.88 -0.87 1.43
C GLU A 42 -9.11 -0.17 0.85
N ILE A 43 -9.21 -0.15 -0.48
CA ILE A 43 -10.45 0.19 -1.19
C ILE A 43 -11.31 -1.08 -1.21
N SER A 44 -12.35 -1.11 -0.36
CA SER A 44 -13.15 -2.32 -0.17
C SER A 44 -14.28 -2.45 -1.18
N ARG A 45 -14.85 -1.33 -1.63
CA ARG A 45 -15.95 -1.30 -2.63
C ARG A 45 -15.91 0.00 -3.42
N VAL A 46 -16.39 -0.06 -4.66
CA VAL A 46 -16.61 1.09 -5.53
C VAL A 46 -18.02 0.97 -6.10
N GLN A 47 -18.81 2.03 -5.96
CA GLN A 47 -20.05 2.24 -6.70
C GLN A 47 -19.82 3.38 -7.67
N TYR A 48 -19.40 3.03 -8.89
CA TYR A 48 -19.13 3.97 -9.97
C TYR A 48 -20.40 4.31 -10.76
N ASP A 49 -21.24 3.30 -11.03
CA ASP A 49 -22.51 3.49 -11.75
C ASP A 49 -23.59 3.93 -10.76
N SER A 50 -23.97 5.21 -10.80
CA SER A 50 -25.03 5.76 -9.97
C SER A 50 -26.38 5.11 -10.33
N PRO A 51 -27.10 4.49 -9.40
CA PRO A 51 -28.38 3.85 -9.70
C PRO A 51 -29.43 4.87 -10.17
N GLY A 52 -29.98 4.64 -11.35
CA GLY A 52 -31.05 5.45 -11.94
C GLY A 52 -30.59 6.16 -13.21
N PHE A 53 -31.21 7.29 -13.52
CA PHE A 53 -30.78 8.12 -14.64
C PHE A 53 -29.65 9.05 -14.21
N ASP A 54 -28.64 9.18 -15.07
CA ASP A 54 -27.54 10.13 -14.90
C ASP A 54 -28.01 11.55 -15.24
N ASP A 55 -28.53 12.24 -14.23
CA ASP A 55 -29.06 13.59 -14.36
C ASP A 55 -28.13 14.67 -13.77
N ARG A 56 -26.96 14.28 -13.25
CA ARG A 56 -26.02 15.13 -12.50
C ARG A 56 -26.66 15.85 -11.31
N SER A 57 -27.81 15.40 -10.84
CA SER A 57 -28.37 15.89 -9.59
C SER A 57 -27.44 15.50 -8.44
N ASN A 58 -27.44 16.31 -7.38
CA ASN A 58 -26.67 15.98 -6.18
C ASN A 58 -27.04 14.60 -5.61
N ARG A 59 -28.32 14.22 -5.76
CA ARG A 59 -28.81 12.90 -5.36
C ARG A 59 -28.13 11.79 -6.16
N SER A 60 -27.98 11.95 -7.48
CA SER A 60 -27.30 10.96 -8.32
C SER A 60 -25.80 10.96 -8.06
N LEU A 61 -25.15 12.12 -7.96
CA LEU A 61 -23.72 12.22 -7.64
C LEU A 61 -23.37 11.60 -6.27
N ASN A 62 -24.26 11.67 -5.28
CA ASN A 62 -24.05 11.04 -3.98
C ASN A 62 -24.26 9.52 -3.99
N GLN A 63 -24.78 8.92 -5.06
CA GLN A 63 -24.80 7.46 -5.20
C GLN A 63 -23.53 6.92 -5.87
N GLU A 64 -22.69 7.80 -6.37
CA GLU A 64 -21.33 7.50 -6.81
C GLU A 64 -20.38 7.60 -5.61
N TRP A 65 -19.70 6.52 -5.24
CA TRP A 65 -18.82 6.52 -4.06
C TRP A 65 -17.74 5.44 -4.09
N VAL A 66 -16.66 5.71 -3.35
CA VAL A 66 -15.61 4.73 -3.02
C VAL A 66 -15.62 4.47 -1.52
N GLU A 67 -15.60 3.21 -1.12
CA GLU A 67 -15.53 2.79 0.28
C GLU A 67 -14.11 2.34 0.63
N ILE A 68 -13.59 2.90 1.72
CA ILE A 68 -12.27 2.62 2.26
C ILE A 68 -12.44 1.94 3.60
N THR A 69 -11.74 0.83 3.80
CA THR A 69 -11.81 0.01 5.01
C THR A 69 -10.46 -0.06 5.70
N ASN A 70 -10.44 0.20 7.01
CA ASN A 70 -9.28 -0.08 7.86
C ASN A 70 -9.40 -1.50 8.44
N THR A 71 -8.65 -2.46 7.90
CA THR A 71 -8.63 -3.86 8.33
C THR A 71 -7.75 -4.10 9.56
N THR A 72 -7.07 -3.09 10.10
CA THR A 72 -6.20 -3.25 11.27
C THR A 72 -6.98 -3.25 12.58
N ARG A 73 -6.26 -3.43 13.69
CA ARG A 73 -6.79 -3.31 15.06
C ARG A 73 -6.57 -1.92 15.67
N HIS A 74 -5.98 -0.98 14.92
CA HIS A 74 -5.65 0.38 15.36
C HIS A 74 -6.38 1.40 14.50
N SER A 75 -6.60 2.62 15.00
CA SER A 75 -7.06 3.71 14.15
C SER A 75 -5.91 4.19 13.25
N VAL A 76 -6.25 4.62 12.04
CA VAL A 76 -5.29 5.14 11.06
C VAL A 76 -5.65 6.60 10.79
N ASN A 77 -4.65 7.48 10.83
CA ASN A 77 -4.81 8.86 10.41
C ASN A 77 -4.73 8.91 8.88
N LEU A 78 -5.78 9.38 8.23
CA LEU A 78 -5.81 9.56 6.79
C LEU A 78 -5.57 11.01 6.38
N ASP A 79 -5.33 11.93 7.32
CA ASP A 79 -4.93 13.31 7.02
C ASP A 79 -3.81 13.35 5.95
N GLY A 80 -4.07 14.08 4.86
CA GLY A 80 -3.16 14.22 3.72
C GLY A 80 -3.15 13.05 2.73
N TRP A 81 -3.88 11.96 2.99
CA TRP A 81 -4.03 10.87 2.02
C TRP A 81 -4.84 11.35 0.82
N THR A 82 -4.69 10.66 -0.31
CA THR A 82 -5.39 11.00 -1.56
C THR A 82 -6.11 9.82 -2.16
N LEU A 83 -7.31 10.07 -2.67
CA LEU A 83 -8.08 9.17 -3.51
C LEU A 83 -8.23 9.81 -4.90
N SER A 84 -7.79 9.14 -5.96
CA SER A 84 -7.84 9.68 -7.32
C SER A 84 -8.34 8.68 -8.36
N ASP A 85 -8.89 9.18 -9.46
CA ASP A 85 -9.20 8.41 -10.68
C ASP A 85 -8.02 8.45 -11.67
N GLU A 86 -8.21 7.85 -12.86
CA GLU A 86 -7.20 7.88 -13.93
C GLU A 86 -7.09 9.23 -14.65
N ASP A 87 -8.15 10.04 -14.63
CA ASP A 87 -8.22 11.37 -15.26
C ASP A 87 -7.59 12.48 -14.40
N GLY A 88 -7.20 12.18 -13.16
CA GLY A 88 -6.47 13.08 -12.25
C GLY A 88 -7.37 13.87 -11.29
N HIS A 89 -8.67 13.57 -11.23
CA HIS A 89 -9.54 14.07 -10.18
C HIS A 89 -9.08 13.50 -8.84
N THR A 90 -8.57 14.37 -7.97
CA THR A 90 -8.04 13.97 -6.67
C THR A 90 -8.92 14.53 -5.55
N TYR A 91 -9.25 13.67 -4.58
CA TYR A 91 -9.79 14.02 -3.28
C TYR A 91 -8.69 13.85 -2.22
N THR A 92 -8.53 14.84 -1.34
CA THR A 92 -7.58 14.79 -0.22
C THR A 92 -8.34 14.70 1.09
N PHE A 93 -8.00 13.74 1.93
CA PHE A 93 -8.58 13.62 3.26
C PHE A 93 -8.03 14.72 4.16
N ASP A 94 -8.90 15.56 4.71
CA ASP A 94 -8.52 16.62 5.63
C ASP A 94 -8.93 16.27 7.06
N HIS A 95 -7.97 16.22 7.98
CA HIS A 95 -8.17 15.98 9.42
C HIS A 95 -9.00 14.73 9.75
N TYR A 96 -8.95 13.70 8.89
CA TYR A 96 -9.80 12.53 9.00
C TYR A 96 -9.05 11.33 9.61
N ARG A 97 -9.71 10.64 10.55
CA ARG A 97 -9.20 9.44 11.20
C ARG A 97 -10.17 8.28 11.01
N LEU A 98 -9.66 7.20 10.42
CA LEU A 98 -10.42 5.97 10.20
C LEU A 98 -10.17 4.98 11.34
N ASP A 99 -11.22 4.72 12.11
CA ASP A 99 -11.13 3.84 13.27
C ASP A 99 -10.81 2.38 12.90
N ARG A 100 -10.36 1.62 13.90
CA ARG A 100 -10.06 0.19 13.73
C ARG A 100 -11.28 -0.54 13.19
N ARG A 101 -11.10 -1.41 12.19
CA ARG A 101 -12.19 -2.22 11.60
C ARG A 101 -13.36 -1.39 11.07
N ALA A 102 -13.17 -0.09 10.84
CA ALA A 102 -14.21 0.82 10.36
C ALA A 102 -14.08 1.06 8.87
N THR A 103 -15.16 1.58 8.28
CA THR A 103 -15.25 1.95 6.88
C THR A 103 -15.71 3.40 6.75
N VAL A 104 -15.29 4.05 5.67
CA VAL A 104 -15.76 5.37 5.25
C VAL A 104 -16.09 5.35 3.78
N ARG A 105 -17.14 6.08 3.39
CA ARG A 105 -17.50 6.31 1.99
C ARG A 105 -17.15 7.72 1.59
N VAL A 106 -16.50 7.86 0.44
CA VAL A 106 -16.23 9.13 -0.20
C VAL A 106 -17.17 9.25 -1.39
N HIS A 107 -18.19 10.09 -1.24
CA HIS A 107 -19.20 10.38 -2.25
C HIS A 107 -18.73 11.48 -3.20
N THR A 108 -19.08 11.39 -4.48
CA THR A 108 -18.67 12.40 -5.46
C THR A 108 -19.36 13.75 -5.27
N GLY A 109 -20.65 13.73 -4.93
CA GLY A 109 -21.45 14.95 -4.84
C GLY A 109 -21.14 15.82 -3.61
N ILE A 110 -22.08 16.71 -3.31
CA ILE A 110 -22.02 17.66 -2.20
C ILE A 110 -22.81 17.12 -1.03
N GLY A 111 -22.24 17.25 0.17
CA GLY A 111 -22.88 16.84 1.41
C GLY A 111 -22.19 17.43 2.62
N ARG A 112 -22.65 17.03 3.79
CA ARG A 112 -21.98 17.39 5.05
C ARG A 112 -21.19 16.18 5.50
N ASP A 113 -19.89 16.38 5.65
CA ASP A 113 -19.02 15.33 6.16
C ASP A 113 -19.47 14.82 7.53
N THR A 114 -19.38 13.50 7.67
CA THR A 114 -19.60 12.77 8.89
C THR A 114 -18.43 11.83 9.14
N ARG A 115 -18.56 11.03 10.19
CA ARG A 115 -17.57 10.01 10.50
C ARG A 115 -17.52 8.88 9.47
N THR A 116 -18.60 8.62 8.74
CA THR A 116 -18.73 7.46 7.83
C THR A 116 -18.92 7.84 6.38
N ASP A 117 -19.22 9.10 6.11
CA ASP A 117 -19.59 9.61 4.79
C ASP A 117 -18.90 10.96 4.61
N LEU A 118 -18.06 11.06 3.59
CA LEU A 118 -17.30 12.24 3.18
C LEU A 118 -17.72 12.62 1.75
N PHE A 119 -17.54 13.88 1.39
CA PHE A 119 -18.02 14.41 0.11
C PHE A 119 -16.89 15.13 -0.64
N GLN A 120 -16.75 14.85 -1.93
CA GLN A 120 -15.76 15.53 -2.77
C GLN A 120 -16.21 16.94 -3.19
N ASP A 121 -17.46 17.31 -2.90
CA ASP A 121 -18.08 18.59 -3.27
C ASP A 121 -18.08 18.90 -4.77
N ARG A 122 -18.15 17.83 -5.60
CA ARG A 122 -18.17 17.96 -7.06
C ARG A 122 -19.59 18.07 -7.60
N ARG A 123 -19.69 18.60 -8.82
CA ARG A 123 -20.95 18.78 -9.58
C ARG A 123 -20.99 17.93 -10.86
N ALA A 124 -20.02 17.05 -11.02
CA ALA A 124 -19.90 16.11 -12.13
C ALA A 124 -19.39 14.77 -11.56
N TYR A 125 -19.78 13.68 -12.22
CA TYR A 125 -19.30 12.33 -11.92
C TYR A 125 -17.78 12.27 -12.06
N VAL A 126 -17.15 11.43 -11.24
CA VAL A 126 -15.70 11.23 -11.26
C VAL A 126 -15.36 9.85 -11.83
N TRP A 127 -16.15 8.84 -11.50
CA TRP A 127 -15.84 7.44 -11.74
C TRP A 127 -16.49 7.00 -13.06
N ASP A 128 -15.70 6.64 -14.08
CA ASP A 128 -16.27 6.32 -15.41
C ASP A 128 -17.08 5.00 -15.38
N ASN A 129 -18.30 5.03 -15.92
CA ASN A 129 -19.21 3.88 -15.96
C ASN A 129 -18.71 2.67 -16.79
N ARG A 130 -17.74 2.87 -17.69
CA ARG A 130 -17.21 1.84 -18.59
C ARG A 130 -16.00 1.15 -18.01
N SER A 131 -15.02 1.92 -17.54
CA SER A 131 -13.76 1.46 -16.97
C SER A 131 -13.03 2.63 -16.36
N ASP A 132 -12.43 2.43 -15.19
CA ASP A 132 -11.60 3.42 -14.50
C ASP A 132 -10.85 2.70 -13.35
N THR A 133 -9.94 3.41 -12.67
CA THR A 133 -9.13 2.95 -11.54
C THR A 133 -9.13 3.96 -10.40
N ALA A 134 -9.76 3.61 -9.29
CA ALA A 134 -9.61 4.35 -8.03
C ALA A 134 -8.27 3.99 -7.38
N THR A 135 -7.42 4.99 -7.14
CA THR A 135 -6.10 4.82 -6.50
C THR A 135 -6.05 5.53 -5.15
N LEU A 136 -5.68 4.80 -4.11
CA LEU A 136 -5.44 5.33 -2.77
C LEU A 136 -3.95 5.49 -2.51
N ARG A 137 -3.54 6.66 -2.02
CA ARG A 137 -2.16 6.94 -1.60
C ARG A 137 -2.13 7.60 -0.24
N ASN A 138 -1.04 7.40 0.49
CA ASN A 138 -0.85 8.03 1.78
C ASN A 138 -0.36 9.49 1.66
N ASP A 139 -0.18 10.13 2.81
CA ASP A 139 0.33 11.50 2.99
C ASP A 139 1.76 11.75 2.44
N HIS A 140 2.46 10.70 2.03
CA HIS A 140 3.78 10.76 1.40
C HIS A 140 3.73 10.33 -0.08
N ASP A 141 2.55 10.35 -0.71
CA ASP A 141 2.31 9.90 -2.08
C ASP A 141 2.71 8.44 -2.33
N ARG A 142 2.79 7.61 -1.29
CA ARG A 142 3.05 6.19 -1.45
C ARG A 142 1.76 5.47 -1.78
N PHE A 143 1.80 4.64 -2.81
CA PHE A 143 0.72 3.73 -3.16
C PHE A 143 0.30 2.88 -1.97
N VAL A 144 -1.02 2.82 -1.72
CA VAL A 144 -1.65 2.03 -0.68
C VAL A 144 -2.43 0.89 -1.32
N ASP A 145 -3.42 1.22 -2.16
CA ASP A 145 -4.29 0.25 -2.82
C ASP A 145 -4.93 0.85 -4.08
N ASP A 146 -5.45 -0.01 -4.95
CA ASP A 146 -6.29 0.39 -6.07
C ASP A 146 -7.47 -0.56 -6.28
N ALA A 147 -8.51 -0.04 -6.91
CA ALA A 147 -9.60 -0.82 -7.44
C ALA A 147 -9.95 -0.30 -8.83
N SER A 148 -9.83 -1.16 -9.83
CA SER A 148 -10.30 -0.86 -11.18
C SER A 148 -11.55 -1.67 -11.56
N TRP A 149 -12.28 -1.18 -12.56
CA TRP A 149 -13.45 -1.85 -13.15
C TRP A 149 -13.47 -1.69 -14.68
N GLY A 150 -14.45 -2.31 -15.35
CA GLY A 150 -14.52 -2.38 -16.81
C GLY A 150 -13.92 -3.66 -17.42
N ARG A 151 -14.09 -3.88 -18.73
CA ARG A 151 -13.75 -5.16 -19.36
C ARG A 151 -12.24 -5.45 -19.22
N HIS A 152 -11.95 -6.59 -18.57
CA HIS A 152 -10.65 -7.23 -18.29
C HIS A 152 -10.08 -7.10 -16.86
N HIS A 153 -10.86 -7.48 -15.85
CA HIS A 153 -10.31 -7.83 -14.53
C HIS A 153 -9.86 -9.29 -14.47
N PHE A 154 -8.65 -9.56 -14.95
CA PHE A 154 -7.87 -10.68 -14.43
C PHE A 154 -7.16 -10.20 -13.17
N ARG A 155 -7.68 -10.56 -11.99
CA ARG A 155 -6.90 -10.49 -10.75
C ARG A 155 -5.64 -11.35 -10.93
N ARG A 156 -4.46 -10.75 -10.80
CA ARG A 156 -3.21 -11.47 -10.52
C ARG A 156 -3.03 -11.62 -9.01
#